data_AF-A0A6P0Y2W5-F1
#
_entry.id   AF-A0A6P0Y2W5-F1
#
_cell.length_a   1.000
_cell.length_b   1.000
_cell.length_c   1.000
_cell.angle_alpha   90.00
_cell.angle_beta   90.00
_cell.angle_gamma   90.00
#
_symmetry.space_group_name_H-M   'P 1'
#
loop_
_entity.id
_entity.type
_entity.pdbx_description
1 polymer ?
#
loop_
_entity_poly.entity_id
_entity_poly.type
_entity_poly.pdbx_seq_one_letter_code
_entity_poly.pdbx_strand_id
1 'polypeptide(L)'
;LGLSGGNPNLLLSYRDRAEIPSYATAAIATATQKRLVVNYPQPNLIRALQDITRAEVAALVYQALVVTGKISALASPYIIQPENDLPSFVDIDQHWAREFITRLADLELVSGFADGNFQPNALINRAQYAALLVKIFNPAPIRPATKFLDVPDSFWAANAIGQAYRAGFISGFPDQTFQPQQNLRRLHLVISLANGLRLPEADEEILDYYEDSYALPGYSLAPVAAATKAKIVINYPKPNLFEDFQEATRAEAVVMAFQSLVYLNKVNPIDSPYIVDFDSDAY
;
A
#
# COMPACT_ATOMS: atom_id res chain seq x y z
N LEU A 1 -7.46 15.39 16.75
CA LEU A 1 -7.35 14.03 17.35
C LEU A 1 -6.17 13.23 16.83
N GLY A 2 -5.57 13.57 15.67
CA GLY A 2 -4.40 12.84 15.15
C GLY A 2 -4.70 11.38 14.77
N LEU A 3 -5.98 11.04 14.56
CA LEU A 3 -6.40 9.68 14.24
C LEU A 3 -6.14 9.40 12.77
N SER A 4 -5.61 8.21 12.50
CA SER A 4 -5.32 7.68 11.17
C SER A 4 -5.50 6.15 11.22
N GLY A 5 -5.20 5.47 10.09
CA GLY A 5 -5.20 4.00 10.02
C GLY A 5 -6.56 3.38 9.69
N GLY A 6 -7.60 4.19 9.47
CA GLY A 6 -8.93 3.72 9.09
C GLY A 6 -8.94 2.80 7.87
N ASN A 7 -9.37 1.55 8.07
CA ASN A 7 -9.57 0.59 6.99
C ASN A 7 -10.83 0.96 6.17
N PRO A 8 -10.71 1.30 4.87
CA PRO A 8 -11.85 1.65 4.02
C PRO A 8 -12.93 0.56 3.94
N ASN A 9 -12.60 -0.71 4.18
CA ASN A 9 -13.59 -1.79 4.19
C ASN A 9 -14.60 -1.64 5.33
N LEU A 10 -14.28 -0.89 6.39
CA LEU A 10 -15.25 -0.57 7.44
C LEU A 10 -16.42 0.28 6.92
N LEU A 11 -16.29 0.89 5.74
CA LEU A 11 -17.40 1.59 5.10
C LEU A 11 -18.45 0.62 4.55
N LEU A 12 -18.17 -0.69 4.45
CA LEU A 12 -19.16 -1.72 4.14
C LEU A 12 -20.27 -1.79 5.21
N SER A 13 -20.00 -1.29 6.42
CA SER A 13 -21.03 -1.12 7.46
C SER A 13 -22.13 -0.12 7.07
N TYR A 14 -21.92 0.69 6.01
CA TYR A 14 -22.89 1.68 5.52
C TYR A 14 -23.52 1.25 4.19
N ARG A 15 -24.86 1.32 4.12
CA ARG A 15 -25.63 1.03 2.91
C ARG A 15 -25.52 2.13 1.86
N ASP A 16 -25.36 3.37 2.32
CA ASP A 16 -25.20 4.59 1.52
C ASP A 16 -23.72 4.97 1.32
N ARG A 17 -22.79 4.03 1.49
CA ARG A 17 -21.34 4.30 1.33
C ARG A 17 -20.96 4.88 -0.04
N ALA A 18 -21.75 4.61 -1.08
CA ALA A 18 -21.54 5.17 -2.41
C ALA A 18 -21.70 6.70 -2.46
N GLU A 19 -22.39 7.29 -1.47
CA GLU A 19 -22.53 8.73 -1.32
C GLU A 19 -21.35 9.38 -0.59
N ILE A 20 -20.43 8.58 -0.03
CA ILE A 20 -19.25 9.11 0.67
C ILE A 20 -18.31 9.75 -0.36
N PRO A 21 -18.04 11.07 -0.26
CA PRO A 21 -17.09 11.71 -1.15
C PRO A 21 -15.69 11.11 -0.99
N SER A 22 -14.94 10.98 -2.09
CA SER A 22 -13.60 10.36 -2.10
C SER A 22 -12.62 11.01 -1.12
N TYR A 23 -12.72 12.32 -0.89
CA TYR A 23 -11.90 13.04 0.08
C TYR A 23 -12.21 12.65 1.54
N ALA A 24 -13.43 12.18 1.83
CA ALA A 24 -13.91 11.85 3.17
C ALA A 24 -13.71 10.36 3.52
N THR A 25 -13.51 9.49 2.52
CA THR A 25 -13.39 8.04 2.69
C THR A 25 -12.46 7.63 3.82
N ALA A 26 -11.22 8.14 3.82
CA ALA A 26 -10.22 7.77 4.83
C ALA A 26 -10.60 8.29 6.23
N ALA A 27 -11.17 9.49 6.31
CA ALA A 27 -11.59 10.10 7.57
C ALA A 27 -12.78 9.37 8.19
N ILE A 28 -13.79 9.04 7.39
CA ILE A 28 -14.96 8.29 7.86
C ILE A 28 -14.54 6.88 8.25
N ALA A 29 -13.74 6.18 7.43
CA ALA A 29 -13.23 4.85 7.79
C ALA A 29 -12.48 4.87 9.13
N THR A 30 -11.63 5.88 9.35
CA THR A 30 -10.94 6.07 10.62
C THR A 30 -11.91 6.32 11.77
N ALA A 31 -12.90 7.19 11.56
CA ALA A 31 -13.92 7.48 12.57
C ALA A 31 -14.73 6.23 12.92
N THR A 32 -15.10 5.42 11.93
CA THR A 32 -15.79 4.14 12.11
C THR A 32 -14.94 3.16 12.92
N GLN A 33 -13.67 2.98 12.57
CA GLN A 33 -12.74 2.10 13.28
C GLN A 33 -12.57 2.48 14.75
N LYS A 34 -12.51 3.79 15.02
CA LYS A 34 -12.35 4.33 16.37
C LYS A 34 -13.70 4.47 17.10
N ARG A 35 -14.80 3.95 16.55
CA ARG A 35 -16.17 4.00 17.11
C ARG A 35 -16.66 5.42 17.40
N LEU A 36 -16.19 6.40 16.61
CA LEU A 36 -16.61 7.79 16.69
C LEU A 36 -17.97 8.04 16.03
N VAL A 37 -18.29 7.26 15.00
CA VAL A 37 -19.51 7.46 14.21
C VAL A 37 -20.73 6.98 15.00
N VAL A 38 -21.67 7.90 15.23
CA VAL A 38 -22.97 7.64 15.83
C VAL A 38 -24.04 8.02 14.83
N ASN A 39 -24.78 7.03 14.34
CA ASN A 39 -25.78 7.22 13.28
C ASN A 39 -27.18 6.89 13.81
N TYR A 40 -28.05 7.89 13.82
CA TYR A 40 -29.44 7.76 14.26
C TYR A 40 -30.40 8.14 13.13
N PRO A 41 -31.59 7.53 13.02
CA PRO A 41 -32.05 6.34 13.74
C PRO A 41 -31.52 5.03 13.15
N GLN A 42 -30.80 5.07 12.03
CA GLN A 42 -30.31 3.88 11.34
C GLN A 42 -28.78 3.87 11.40
N PRO A 43 -28.16 2.96 12.18
CA PRO A 43 -26.71 2.93 12.36
C PRO A 43 -25.96 2.77 11.03
N ASN A 44 -26.50 1.96 10.13
CA ASN A 44 -25.89 1.64 8.83
C ASN A 44 -26.15 2.68 7.71
N LEU A 45 -26.53 3.91 8.04
CA LEU A 45 -26.59 5.03 7.10
C LEU A 45 -25.75 6.20 7.60
N ILE A 46 -24.75 6.61 6.82
CA ILE A 46 -23.84 7.72 7.17
C ILE A 46 -24.41 9.08 6.79
N ARG A 47 -25.25 9.14 5.75
CA ARG A 47 -25.91 10.34 5.20
C ARG A 47 -24.90 11.45 4.92
N ALA A 48 -23.82 11.12 4.21
CA ALA A 48 -22.66 11.99 4.02
C ALA A 48 -22.97 13.33 3.33
N LEU A 49 -24.11 13.42 2.63
CA LEU A 49 -24.55 14.61 1.89
C LEU A 49 -25.67 15.39 2.58
N GLN A 50 -26.07 15.02 3.81
CA GLN A 50 -27.12 15.71 4.56
C GLN A 50 -26.54 16.63 5.63
N ASP A 51 -27.27 17.69 5.95
CA ASP A 51 -26.95 18.59 7.06
C ASP A 51 -27.03 17.85 8.39
N ILE A 52 -25.99 17.98 9.20
CA ILE A 52 -25.93 17.36 10.53
C ILE A 52 -26.69 18.20 11.57
N THR A 53 -27.40 17.54 12.48
CA THR A 53 -28.11 18.17 13.59
C THR A 53 -27.20 18.43 14.79
N ARG A 54 -27.60 19.37 15.67
CA ARG A 54 -26.88 19.63 16.93
C ARG A 54 -26.79 18.40 17.85
N ALA A 55 -27.81 17.53 17.81
CA ALA A 55 -27.84 16.30 18.60
C ALA A 55 -26.80 15.28 18.10
N GLU A 56 -26.69 15.11 16.78
CA GLU A 56 -25.68 14.25 16.16
C GLU A 56 -24.27 14.78 16.44
N VAL A 57 -24.05 16.10 16.31
CA VAL A 57 -22.77 16.73 16.69
C VAL A 57 -22.43 16.44 18.16
N ALA A 58 -23.39 16.57 19.08
CA ALA A 58 -23.16 16.28 20.50
C ALA A 58 -22.76 14.81 20.72
N ALA A 59 -23.39 13.87 20.02
CA ALA A 59 -23.06 12.45 20.09
C ALA A 59 -21.64 12.16 19.57
N LEU A 60 -21.25 12.75 18.44
CA LEU A 60 -19.90 12.63 17.89
C LEU A 60 -18.84 13.23 18.83
N VAL A 61 -19.12 14.39 19.44
CA VAL A 61 -18.23 15.02 20.43
C VAL A 61 -18.09 14.14 21.67
N TYR A 62 -19.17 13.53 22.16
CA TYR A 62 -19.11 12.58 23.26
C TYR A 62 -18.17 11.42 22.93
N GLN A 63 -18.33 10.80 21.75
CA GLN A 63 -17.42 9.73 21.34
C GLN A 63 -15.96 10.20 21.20
N ALA A 64 -15.73 11.44 20.74
CA ALA A 64 -14.37 12.00 20.72
C ALA A 64 -13.74 12.11 22.13
N LEU A 65 -14.54 12.45 23.14
CA LEU A 65 -14.09 12.47 24.54
C LEU A 65 -13.83 11.05 25.08
N VAL A 66 -14.65 10.07 24.69
CA VAL A 66 -14.44 8.65 25.04
C VAL A 66 -13.13 8.13 24.42
N VAL A 67 -12.93 8.34 23.12
CA VAL A 67 -11.73 7.91 22.38
C VAL A 67 -10.46 8.56 22.91
N THR A 68 -10.55 9.76 23.49
CA THR A 68 -9.41 10.45 24.12
C THR A 68 -9.25 10.13 25.60
N GLY A 69 -10.04 9.20 26.15
CA GLY A 69 -9.95 8.75 27.54
C GLY A 69 -10.39 9.80 28.57
N LYS A 70 -11.10 10.86 28.14
CA LYS A 70 -11.54 11.93 29.03
C LYS A 70 -12.81 11.60 29.81
N ILE A 71 -13.66 10.75 29.24
CA ILE A 71 -14.92 10.29 29.85
C ILE A 71 -15.13 8.80 29.58
N SER A 72 -15.99 8.16 30.37
CA SER A 72 -16.33 6.75 30.22
C SER A 72 -17.20 6.49 28.99
N ALA A 73 -17.01 5.32 28.36
CA ALA A 73 -17.83 4.89 27.24
C ALA A 73 -19.29 4.68 27.66
N LEU A 74 -20.21 5.15 26.83
CA LEU A 74 -21.64 4.90 26.96
C LEU A 74 -22.07 3.85 25.92
N ALA A 75 -22.78 2.82 26.35
CA ALA A 75 -23.34 1.83 25.45
C ALA A 75 -24.53 2.43 24.68
N SER A 76 -24.43 2.46 23.36
CA SER A 76 -25.51 2.91 22.47
C SER A 76 -25.60 2.00 21.25
N PRO A 77 -26.81 1.54 20.85
CA PRO A 77 -27.01 0.73 19.66
C PRO A 77 -26.77 1.50 18.35
N TYR A 78 -26.59 2.83 18.44
CA TYR A 78 -26.34 3.71 17.30
C TYR A 78 -24.84 3.96 17.06
N ILE A 79 -23.96 3.48 17.96
CA ILE A 79 -22.52 3.47 17.73
C ILE A 79 -22.21 2.33 16.78
N ILE A 80 -21.53 2.63 15.67
CA ILE A 80 -21.08 1.59 14.76
C ILE A 80 -20.00 0.76 15.45
N GLN A 81 -20.31 -0.53 15.62
CA GLN A 81 -19.34 -1.55 15.99
C GLN A 81 -18.93 -2.24 14.70
N PRO A 82 -17.81 -1.85 14.07
CA PRO A 82 -17.30 -2.66 12.98
C PRO A 82 -17.02 -4.06 13.54
N GLU A 83 -17.58 -5.09 12.89
CA GLU A 83 -17.15 -6.46 13.16
C GLU A 83 -15.62 -6.50 12.97
N ASN A 84 -14.91 -7.11 13.91
CA ASN A 84 -13.44 -7.17 13.93
C ASN A 84 -12.86 -8.03 12.80
N ASP A 85 -13.62 -8.34 11.76
CA ASP A 85 -13.11 -9.06 10.62
C ASP A 85 -12.23 -8.10 9.81
N LEU A 86 -10.94 -8.38 9.93
CA LEU A 86 -9.80 -7.91 9.16
C LEU A 86 -10.18 -7.65 7.69
N PRO A 87 -9.48 -6.76 6.98
CA PRO A 87 -9.79 -6.37 5.60
C PRO A 87 -9.95 -7.57 4.66
N SER A 88 -11.17 -8.06 4.54
CA SER A 88 -11.59 -8.97 3.49
C SER A 88 -11.82 -8.12 2.27
N PHE A 89 -10.79 -7.97 1.42
CA PHE A 89 -11.01 -7.47 0.08
C PHE A 89 -11.68 -8.57 -0.74
N VAL A 90 -12.85 -8.28 -1.31
CA VAL A 90 -13.66 -9.32 -1.96
C VAL A 90 -13.00 -9.88 -3.22
N ASP A 91 -12.05 -9.16 -3.80
CA ASP A 91 -11.35 -9.49 -5.04
C ASP A 91 -10.00 -10.20 -4.84
N ILE A 92 -9.63 -10.56 -3.61
CA ILE A 92 -8.39 -11.30 -3.31
C ILE A 92 -8.63 -12.75 -2.89
N ASP A 93 -9.87 -13.23 -2.85
CA ASP A 93 -10.21 -14.49 -2.17
C ASP A 93 -9.46 -15.72 -2.71
N GLN A 94 -9.24 -15.79 -4.03
CA GLN A 94 -8.50 -16.84 -4.71
C GLN A 94 -7.20 -16.30 -5.35
N HIS A 95 -6.75 -15.13 -4.91
CA HIS A 95 -5.60 -14.46 -5.50
C HIS A 95 -4.30 -14.95 -4.85
N TRP A 96 -3.25 -15.19 -5.64
CA TRP A 96 -1.95 -15.68 -5.15
C TRP A 96 -1.32 -14.76 -4.09
N ALA A 97 -1.61 -13.45 -4.19
CA ALA A 97 -1.12 -12.43 -3.27
C ALA A 97 -1.95 -12.27 -1.98
N ARG A 98 -3.01 -13.05 -1.78
CA ARG A 98 -4.00 -12.88 -0.69
C ARG A 98 -3.33 -12.71 0.67
N GLU A 99 -2.51 -13.67 1.08
CA GLU A 99 -1.93 -13.70 2.42
C GLU A 99 -1.03 -12.49 2.70
N PHE A 100 -0.22 -12.10 1.71
CA PHE A 100 0.62 -10.91 1.77
C PHE A 100 -0.18 -9.62 1.92
N ILE A 101 -1.24 -9.48 1.11
CA ILE A 101 -2.12 -8.30 1.12
C ILE A 101 -2.83 -8.21 2.47
N THR A 102 -3.43 -9.31 2.94
CA THR A 102 -4.10 -9.38 4.24
C THR A 102 -3.12 -9.01 5.35
N ARG A 103 -1.91 -9.59 5.37
CA ARG A 103 -0.91 -9.31 6.40
C ARG A 103 -0.49 -7.84 6.43
N LEU A 104 -0.25 -7.21 5.28
CA LEU A 104 0.08 -5.79 5.22
C LEU A 104 -1.09 -4.89 5.62
N ALA A 105 -2.32 -5.31 5.35
CA ALA A 105 -3.51 -4.57 5.69
C ALA A 105 -3.79 -4.64 7.20
N ASP A 106 -3.52 -5.78 7.85
CA ASP A 106 -3.57 -5.96 9.31
C ASP A 106 -2.55 -5.08 10.04
N LEU A 107 -1.41 -4.82 9.40
CA LEU A 107 -0.38 -3.89 9.87
C LEU A 107 -0.71 -2.42 9.55
N GLU A 108 -1.88 -2.15 8.97
CA GLU A 108 -2.33 -0.83 8.49
C GLU A 108 -1.40 -0.21 7.42
N LEU A 109 -0.52 -1.00 6.80
CA LEU A 109 0.47 -0.56 5.82
C LEU A 109 -0.09 -0.45 4.40
N VAL A 110 -1.15 -1.19 4.07
CA VAL A 110 -1.91 -1.05 2.82
C VAL A 110 -3.39 -0.86 3.09
N SER A 111 -4.12 -0.41 2.09
CA SER A 111 -5.56 -0.23 2.15
C SER A 111 -6.16 -0.47 0.77
N GLY A 112 -7.39 -0.97 0.75
CA GLY A 112 -8.20 -1.08 -0.47
C GLY A 112 -8.94 0.21 -0.77
N PHE A 113 -9.92 0.10 -1.66
CA PHE A 113 -10.76 1.18 -2.13
C PHE A 113 -12.10 1.19 -1.40
N ALA A 114 -12.87 2.28 -1.55
CA ALA A 114 -14.15 2.47 -0.88
C ALA A 114 -15.23 1.45 -1.29
N ASP A 115 -15.03 0.79 -2.42
CA ASP A 115 -15.89 -0.27 -2.94
C ASP A 115 -15.67 -1.63 -2.25
N GLY A 116 -14.62 -1.76 -1.41
CA GLY A 116 -14.24 -3.00 -0.73
C GLY A 116 -13.24 -3.86 -1.51
N ASN A 117 -12.72 -3.38 -2.64
CA ASN A 117 -11.72 -4.08 -3.46
C ASN A 117 -10.29 -3.63 -3.12
N PHE A 118 -9.32 -4.53 -3.33
CA PHE A 118 -7.90 -4.17 -3.31
C PHE A 118 -7.38 -3.77 -4.69
N GLN A 119 -8.00 -4.31 -5.74
CA GLN A 119 -7.60 -4.25 -7.14
C GLN A 119 -6.19 -4.84 -7.37
N PRO A 120 -5.95 -6.11 -7.01
CA PRO A 120 -4.61 -6.70 -7.05
C PRO A 120 -4.02 -6.77 -8.47
N ASN A 121 -4.86 -6.99 -9.47
CA ASN A 121 -4.47 -7.10 -10.88
C ASN A 121 -4.44 -5.75 -11.62
N ALA A 122 -4.84 -4.66 -10.96
CA ALA A 122 -4.76 -3.34 -11.56
C ALA A 122 -3.30 -2.87 -11.62
N LEU A 123 -2.94 -2.20 -12.71
CA LEU A 123 -1.62 -1.62 -12.88
C LEU A 123 -1.39 -0.49 -11.89
N ILE A 124 -0.18 -0.41 -11.33
CA ILE A 124 0.19 0.64 -10.39
C ILE A 124 0.90 1.78 -11.11
N ASN A 125 0.44 3.01 -10.91
CA ASN A 125 1.15 4.18 -11.41
C ASN A 125 2.25 4.66 -10.45
N ARG A 126 3.16 5.48 -10.97
CA ARG A 126 4.32 5.97 -10.23
C ARG A 126 3.95 6.77 -8.97
N ALA A 127 2.84 7.52 -8.97
CA ALA A 127 2.38 8.24 -7.79
C ALA A 127 1.83 7.30 -6.70
N GLN A 128 1.03 6.30 -7.07
CA GLN A 128 0.53 5.27 -6.16
C GLN A 128 1.67 4.45 -5.55
N TYR A 129 2.67 4.10 -6.36
CA TYR A 129 3.86 3.41 -5.87
C TYR A 129 4.67 4.26 -4.89
N ALA A 130 4.87 5.55 -5.16
CA ALA A 130 5.54 6.46 -4.21
C ALA A 130 4.81 6.52 -2.86
N ALA A 131 3.47 6.64 -2.89
CA ALA A 131 2.65 6.62 -1.68
C ALA A 131 2.76 5.29 -0.92
N LEU A 132 2.79 4.16 -1.63
CA LEU A 132 2.99 2.83 -1.06
C LEU A 132 4.34 2.73 -0.33
N LEU A 133 5.43 3.13 -0.99
CA LEU A 133 6.78 3.09 -0.42
C LEU A 133 6.91 3.91 0.87
N VAL A 134 6.38 5.14 0.86
CA VAL A 134 6.44 6.02 2.04
C VAL A 134 5.62 5.44 3.18
N LYS A 135 4.44 4.89 2.88
CA LYS A 135 3.57 4.28 3.89
C LYS A 135 4.21 3.03 4.51
N ILE A 136 4.88 2.21 3.72
CA ILE A 136 5.50 0.95 4.18
C ILE A 136 6.81 1.20 4.92
N PHE A 137 7.71 2.01 4.35
CA PHE A 137 9.09 2.12 4.84
C PHE A 137 9.35 3.36 5.69
N ASN A 138 8.51 4.41 5.59
CA ASN A 138 8.73 5.73 6.20
C ASN A 138 10.22 6.17 6.13
N PRO A 139 10.82 6.20 4.92
CA PRO A 139 12.26 6.19 4.79
C PRO A 139 12.91 7.56 5.04
N ALA A 140 14.13 7.55 5.61
CA ALA A 140 14.91 8.75 5.83
C ALA A 140 15.48 9.32 4.51
N PRO A 141 15.62 10.65 4.38
CA PRO A 141 16.18 11.26 3.18
C PRO A 141 17.69 11.04 3.09
N ILE A 142 18.17 10.64 1.91
CA ILE A 142 19.60 10.47 1.57
C ILE A 142 20.09 11.50 0.53
N ARG A 143 19.16 12.21 -0.12
CA ARG A 143 19.47 13.26 -1.11
C ARG A 143 18.54 14.48 -0.92
N PRO A 144 18.93 15.68 -1.40
CA PRO A 144 18.11 16.87 -1.28
C PRO A 144 16.76 16.73 -1.99
N ALA A 145 15.81 17.58 -1.65
CA ALA A 145 14.53 17.65 -2.34
C ALA A 145 14.72 18.14 -3.79
N THR A 146 13.84 17.70 -4.68
CA THR A 146 13.71 18.24 -6.04
C THR A 146 12.29 18.72 -6.27
N LYS A 147 12.11 19.65 -7.19
CA LYS A 147 10.78 20.09 -7.65
C LYS A 147 10.56 19.56 -9.07
N PHE A 148 9.52 18.75 -9.24
CA PHE A 148 9.12 18.23 -10.54
C PHE A 148 8.13 19.18 -11.21
N LEU A 149 8.30 19.41 -12.51
CA LEU A 149 7.48 20.38 -13.26
C LEU A 149 6.01 19.96 -13.37
N ASP A 150 5.74 18.66 -13.34
CA ASP A 150 4.43 18.04 -13.50
C ASP A 150 3.82 17.54 -12.18
N VAL A 151 4.39 17.95 -11.03
CA VAL A 151 3.86 17.64 -9.70
C VAL A 151 3.63 18.95 -8.93
N PRO A 152 2.44 19.56 -9.05
CA PRO A 152 2.05 20.70 -8.23
C PRO A 152 2.05 20.37 -6.74
N ASP A 153 2.31 21.35 -5.87
CA ASP A 153 2.30 21.14 -4.41
C ASP A 153 0.92 20.69 -3.87
N SER A 154 -0.15 20.99 -4.61
CA SER A 154 -1.52 20.54 -4.31
C SER A 154 -1.84 19.12 -4.79
N PHE A 155 -0.94 18.49 -5.56
CA PHE A 155 -1.14 17.12 -6.02
C PHE A 155 -1.14 16.16 -4.83
N TRP A 156 -2.13 15.26 -4.77
CA TRP A 156 -2.37 14.40 -3.61
C TRP A 156 -1.14 13.58 -3.15
N ALA A 157 -0.27 13.21 -4.10
CA ALA A 157 0.95 12.44 -3.82
C ALA A 157 2.22 13.31 -3.76
N ALA A 158 2.14 14.64 -3.86
CA ALA A 158 3.32 15.51 -3.95
C ALA A 158 4.33 15.25 -2.81
N ASN A 159 3.81 15.16 -1.58
CA ASN A 159 4.62 14.87 -0.41
C ASN A 159 5.26 13.47 -0.47
N ALA A 160 4.47 12.45 -0.83
CA ALA A 160 4.96 11.07 -0.93
C ALA A 160 6.02 10.92 -2.04
N ILE A 161 5.80 11.53 -3.20
CA ILE A 161 6.75 11.59 -4.31
C ILE A 161 8.06 12.23 -3.83
N GLY A 162 7.98 13.38 -3.15
CA GLY A 162 9.15 14.05 -2.60
C GLY A 162 9.92 13.20 -1.58
N GLN A 163 9.22 12.52 -0.67
CA GLN A 163 9.84 11.64 0.32
C GLN A 163 10.52 10.42 -0.32
N ALA A 164 9.80 9.68 -1.16
CA ALA A 164 10.34 8.50 -1.85
C ALA A 164 11.50 8.88 -2.78
N TYR A 165 11.44 10.05 -3.43
CA TYR A 165 12.58 10.59 -4.18
C TYR A 165 13.77 10.81 -3.27
N ARG A 166 13.62 11.56 -2.18
CA ARG A 166 14.73 11.89 -1.27
C ARG A 166 15.34 10.65 -0.62
N ALA A 167 14.56 9.60 -0.43
CA ALA A 167 15.02 8.31 0.10
C ALA A 167 15.73 7.42 -0.93
N GLY A 168 15.77 7.80 -2.21
CA GLY A 168 16.47 7.05 -3.25
C GLY A 168 15.68 5.88 -3.87
N PHE A 169 14.43 5.67 -3.45
CA PHE A 169 13.60 4.62 -4.04
C PHE A 169 13.23 4.93 -5.49
N ILE A 170 12.85 6.17 -5.79
CA ILE A 170 12.34 6.54 -7.11
C ILE A 170 13.05 7.79 -7.62
N SER A 171 13.28 7.88 -8.93
CA SER A 171 13.86 9.06 -9.58
C SER A 171 12.87 9.62 -10.62
N GLY A 172 13.00 10.91 -10.93
CA GLY A 172 12.33 11.52 -12.08
C GLY A 172 13.15 11.36 -13.36
N PHE A 173 12.71 12.02 -14.40
CA PHE A 173 13.30 11.97 -15.73
C PHE A 173 14.28 13.14 -15.97
N PRO A 174 15.17 13.04 -16.98
CA PRO A 174 16.12 14.11 -17.30
C PRO A 174 15.48 15.47 -17.64
N ASP A 175 14.22 15.47 -18.07
CA ASP A 175 13.42 16.66 -18.41
C ASP A 175 12.76 17.34 -17.18
N GLN A 176 13.16 16.96 -15.97
CA GLN A 176 12.62 17.47 -14.71
C GLN A 176 11.15 17.10 -14.44
N THR A 177 10.61 16.09 -15.13
CA THR A 177 9.30 15.52 -14.85
C THR A 177 9.38 14.28 -13.94
N PHE A 178 8.27 13.96 -13.28
CA PHE A 178 8.10 12.72 -12.53
C PHE A 178 7.18 11.71 -13.23
N GLN A 179 6.26 12.18 -14.07
CA GLN A 179 5.21 11.41 -14.76
C GLN A 179 4.32 10.62 -13.79
N PRO A 180 3.60 11.29 -12.87
CA PRO A 180 2.91 10.62 -11.76
C PRO A 180 1.81 9.64 -12.18
N GLN A 181 1.20 9.85 -13.34
CA GLN A 181 0.12 9.00 -13.88
C GLN A 181 0.63 7.86 -14.77
N GLN A 182 1.91 7.84 -15.12
CA GLN A 182 2.48 6.76 -15.91
C GLN A 182 2.51 5.47 -15.08
N ASN A 183 2.09 4.36 -15.69
CA ASN A 183 2.21 3.03 -15.10
C ASN A 183 3.67 2.67 -14.87
N LEU A 184 3.95 2.03 -13.74
CA LEU A 184 5.29 1.61 -13.39
C LEU A 184 5.64 0.32 -14.12
N ARG A 185 6.79 0.27 -14.78
CA ARG A 185 7.32 -0.99 -15.32
C ARG A 185 7.82 -1.89 -14.22
N ARG A 186 7.60 -3.19 -14.38
CA ARG A 186 8.02 -4.24 -13.46
C ARG A 186 9.52 -4.21 -13.16
N LEU A 187 10.36 -4.07 -14.19
CA LEU A 187 11.81 -3.91 -14.01
C LEU A 187 12.17 -2.71 -13.10
N HIS A 188 11.53 -1.56 -13.32
CA HIS A 188 11.79 -0.36 -12.54
C HIS A 188 11.32 -0.48 -11.08
N LEU A 189 10.34 -1.33 -10.81
CA LEU A 189 9.91 -1.64 -9.44
C LEU A 189 11.02 -2.37 -8.67
N VAL A 190 11.61 -3.40 -9.28
CA VAL A 190 12.71 -4.17 -8.67
C VAL A 190 13.94 -3.28 -8.44
N ILE A 191 14.34 -2.52 -9.45
CA ILE A 191 15.46 -1.56 -9.33
C ILE A 191 15.18 -0.52 -8.25
N SER A 192 13.93 -0.05 -8.15
CA SER A 192 13.51 0.92 -7.14
C SER A 192 13.68 0.39 -5.71
N LEU A 193 13.25 -0.84 -5.45
CA LEU A 193 13.42 -1.47 -4.14
C LEU A 193 14.90 -1.73 -3.83
N ALA A 194 15.66 -2.27 -4.79
CA ALA A 194 17.08 -2.53 -4.60
C ALA A 194 17.86 -1.27 -4.21
N ASN A 195 17.64 -0.17 -4.93
CA ASN A 195 18.29 1.11 -4.69
C ASN A 195 17.81 1.77 -3.39
N GLY A 196 16.50 1.81 -3.15
CA GLY A 196 15.93 2.43 -1.96
C GLY A 196 16.33 1.73 -0.66
N LEU A 197 16.47 0.40 -0.70
CA LEU A 197 16.97 -0.39 0.43
C LEU A 197 18.49 -0.40 0.53
N ARG A 198 19.19 0.05 -0.52
CA ARG A 198 20.66 -0.01 -0.65
C ARG A 198 21.17 -1.43 -0.45
N LEU A 199 20.55 -2.37 -1.18
CA LEU A 199 20.97 -3.77 -1.13
C LEU A 199 22.45 -3.88 -1.53
N PRO A 200 23.22 -4.76 -0.87
CA PRO A 200 24.58 -5.03 -1.28
C PRO A 200 24.59 -5.66 -2.68
N GLU A 201 25.67 -5.43 -3.41
CA GLU A 201 25.90 -6.11 -4.69
C GLU A 201 25.90 -7.63 -4.50
N ALA A 202 25.42 -8.33 -5.52
CA ALA A 202 25.39 -9.78 -5.60
C ALA A 202 26.03 -10.24 -6.91
N ASP A 203 26.49 -11.49 -6.94
CA ASP A 203 26.98 -12.11 -8.17
C ASP A 203 25.84 -12.18 -9.20
N GLU A 204 26.14 -11.80 -10.45
CA GLU A 204 25.18 -11.82 -11.54
C GLU A 204 24.87 -13.25 -12.02
N GLU A 205 25.67 -14.25 -11.64
CA GLU A 205 25.39 -15.68 -11.91
C GLU A 205 24.01 -16.12 -11.38
N ILE A 206 23.50 -15.46 -10.32
CA ILE A 206 22.14 -15.74 -9.80
C ILE A 206 21.04 -15.46 -10.84
N LEU A 207 21.31 -14.64 -11.85
CA LEU A 207 20.36 -14.30 -12.91
C LEU A 207 20.15 -15.44 -13.90
N ASP A 208 21.04 -16.44 -13.94
CA ASP A 208 20.89 -17.64 -14.77
C ASP A 208 19.65 -18.47 -14.38
N TYR A 209 19.09 -18.21 -13.21
CA TYR A 209 17.79 -18.74 -12.79
C TYR A 209 16.65 -18.31 -13.72
N TYR A 210 16.72 -17.12 -14.32
CA TYR A 210 15.67 -16.61 -15.20
C TYR A 210 15.90 -17.08 -16.64
N GLU A 211 14.90 -17.75 -17.23
CA GLU A 211 14.94 -18.20 -18.63
C GLU A 211 15.06 -17.02 -19.61
N ASP A 212 14.55 -15.85 -19.23
CA ASP A 212 14.53 -14.61 -19.99
C ASP A 212 15.58 -13.59 -19.52
N SER A 213 16.59 -14.00 -18.76
CA SER A 213 17.68 -13.12 -18.30
C SER A 213 18.40 -12.39 -19.44
N TYR A 214 18.46 -12.99 -20.63
CA TYR A 214 19.03 -12.37 -21.84
C TYR A 214 18.32 -11.08 -22.30
N ALA A 215 17.07 -10.86 -21.85
CA ALA A 215 16.31 -9.65 -22.15
C ALA A 215 16.69 -8.46 -21.25
N LEU A 216 17.30 -8.73 -20.09
CA LEU A 216 17.62 -7.69 -19.11
C LEU A 216 18.63 -6.68 -19.67
N PRO A 217 18.33 -5.37 -19.59
CA PRO A 217 19.31 -4.34 -19.92
C PRO A 217 20.52 -4.38 -18.98
N GLY A 218 21.72 -4.13 -19.50
CA GLY A 218 22.96 -4.18 -18.71
C GLY A 218 22.97 -3.30 -17.45
N TYR A 219 22.29 -2.15 -17.46
CA TYR A 219 22.18 -1.28 -16.28
C TYR A 219 21.35 -1.88 -15.14
N SER A 220 20.59 -2.94 -15.42
CA SER A 220 19.67 -3.57 -14.47
C SER A 220 20.23 -4.84 -13.82
N LEU A 221 21.33 -5.40 -14.33
CA LEU A 221 21.86 -6.69 -13.87
C LEU A 221 22.20 -6.66 -12.38
N ALA A 222 23.09 -5.78 -11.95
CA ALA A 222 23.47 -5.64 -10.55
C ALA A 222 22.27 -5.43 -9.58
N PRO A 223 21.35 -4.45 -9.78
CA PRO A 223 20.22 -4.27 -8.85
C PRO A 223 19.22 -5.44 -8.89
N VAL A 224 19.02 -6.09 -10.04
CA VAL A 224 18.14 -7.27 -10.13
C VAL A 224 18.79 -8.48 -9.43
N ALA A 225 20.09 -8.68 -9.58
CA ALA A 225 20.84 -9.71 -8.88
C ALA A 225 20.78 -9.50 -7.36
N ALA A 226 20.99 -8.26 -6.90
CA ALA A 226 20.88 -7.91 -5.48
C ALA A 226 19.47 -8.17 -4.91
N ALA A 227 18.41 -7.77 -5.64
CA ALA A 227 17.03 -8.02 -5.22
C ALA A 227 16.66 -9.51 -5.23
N THR A 228 17.19 -10.27 -6.20
CA THR A 228 17.02 -11.73 -6.29
C THR A 228 17.71 -12.42 -5.11
N LYS A 229 18.96 -12.06 -4.82
CA LYS A 229 19.71 -12.60 -3.67
C LYS A 229 19.04 -12.27 -2.34
N ALA A 230 18.40 -11.12 -2.24
CA ALA A 230 17.63 -10.69 -1.08
C ALA A 230 16.25 -11.38 -0.95
N LYS A 231 15.88 -12.28 -1.88
CA LYS A 231 14.56 -12.94 -1.96
C LYS A 231 13.39 -11.95 -2.04
N ILE A 232 13.63 -10.77 -2.65
CA ILE A 232 12.61 -9.72 -2.82
C ILE A 232 11.78 -9.95 -4.08
N VAL A 233 12.38 -10.52 -5.12
CA VAL A 233 11.72 -10.77 -6.40
C VAL A 233 10.70 -11.91 -6.24
N ILE A 234 9.49 -11.65 -6.74
CA ILE A 234 8.44 -12.65 -6.88
C ILE A 234 8.03 -12.72 -8.35
N ASN A 235 7.82 -13.92 -8.87
CA ASN A 235 7.37 -14.14 -10.24
C ASN A 235 6.17 -15.09 -10.24
N TYR A 236 5.03 -14.58 -10.70
CA TYR A 236 3.79 -15.33 -10.81
C TYR A 236 3.34 -15.35 -12.27
N PRO A 237 2.91 -16.52 -12.82
CA PRO A 237 2.82 -17.81 -12.15
C PRO A 237 4.10 -18.65 -12.21
N LYS A 238 5.13 -18.21 -12.96
CA LYS A 238 6.36 -18.98 -13.20
C LYS A 238 7.54 -18.32 -12.49
N PRO A 239 8.14 -18.94 -11.46
CA PRO A 239 9.18 -18.29 -10.67
C PRO A 239 10.43 -17.95 -11.50
N ASN A 240 10.73 -18.73 -12.54
CA ASN A 240 11.91 -18.57 -13.41
C ASN A 240 11.71 -17.66 -14.63
N LEU A 241 10.65 -16.84 -14.67
CA LEU A 241 10.41 -15.87 -15.74
C LEU A 241 10.28 -14.46 -15.15
N PHE A 242 11.18 -13.54 -15.52
CA PHE A 242 11.23 -12.20 -14.93
C PHE A 242 10.24 -11.20 -15.56
N GLU A 243 10.01 -11.28 -16.88
CA GLU A 243 9.08 -10.44 -17.64
C GLU A 243 9.36 -8.92 -17.57
N ASP A 244 10.58 -8.51 -17.94
CA ASP A 244 11.10 -7.15 -17.77
C ASP A 244 10.34 -6.02 -18.48
N PHE A 245 9.64 -6.33 -19.58
CA PHE A 245 8.86 -5.36 -20.37
C PHE A 245 7.44 -5.10 -19.85
N GLN A 246 6.94 -5.85 -18.86
CA GLN A 246 5.57 -5.70 -18.39
C GLN A 246 5.39 -4.51 -17.44
N GLU A 247 4.16 -4.00 -17.38
CA GLU A 247 3.75 -3.01 -16.37
C GLU A 247 3.40 -3.75 -15.08
N ALA A 248 3.85 -3.22 -13.95
CA ALA A 248 3.65 -3.83 -12.63
C ALA A 248 2.19 -3.69 -12.18
N THR A 249 1.67 -4.78 -11.64
CA THR A 249 0.41 -4.80 -10.92
C THR A 249 0.57 -4.29 -9.49
N ARG A 250 -0.55 -3.90 -8.88
CA ARG A 250 -0.61 -3.52 -7.48
C ARG A 250 -0.22 -4.69 -6.57
N ALA A 251 -0.57 -5.93 -6.92
CA ALA A 251 -0.18 -7.12 -6.18
C ALA A 251 1.35 -7.29 -6.15
N GLU A 252 2.02 -7.23 -7.30
CA GLU A 252 3.48 -7.36 -7.36
C GLU A 252 4.19 -6.30 -6.52
N ALA A 253 3.76 -5.04 -6.62
CA ALA A 253 4.33 -3.95 -5.84
C ALA A 253 4.23 -4.18 -4.33
N VAL A 254 3.09 -4.69 -3.89
CA VAL A 254 2.78 -4.92 -2.48
C VAL A 254 3.52 -6.14 -1.94
N VAL A 255 3.59 -7.23 -2.72
CA VAL A 255 4.29 -8.44 -2.30
C VAL A 255 5.80 -8.22 -2.28
N MET A 256 6.39 -7.55 -3.27
CA MET A 256 7.83 -7.24 -3.22
C MET A 256 8.17 -6.26 -2.09
N ALA A 257 7.28 -5.32 -1.77
CA ALA A 257 7.43 -4.48 -0.59
C ALA A 257 7.30 -5.31 0.72
N PHE A 258 6.44 -6.32 0.76
CA PHE A 258 6.39 -7.27 1.88
C PHE A 258 7.70 -8.05 2.02
N GLN A 259 8.23 -8.62 0.93
CA GLN A 259 9.51 -9.34 0.97
C GLN A 259 10.65 -8.42 1.40
N SER A 260 10.61 -7.14 1.02
CA SER A 260 11.54 -6.14 1.53
C SER A 260 11.45 -5.97 3.06
N LEU A 261 10.26 -6.03 3.65
CA LEU A 261 10.09 -6.03 5.12
C LEU A 261 10.60 -7.32 5.75
N VAL A 262 10.46 -8.48 5.10
CA VAL A 262 11.04 -9.75 5.53
C VAL A 262 12.56 -9.64 5.56
N TYR A 263 13.18 -9.17 4.48
CA TYR A 263 14.62 -8.91 4.39
C TYR A 263 15.12 -7.99 5.51
N LEU A 264 14.34 -6.96 5.86
CA LEU A 264 14.63 -6.02 6.95
C LEU A 264 14.30 -6.56 8.35
N ASN A 265 13.88 -7.82 8.49
CA ASN A 265 13.43 -8.45 9.73
C ASN A 265 12.30 -7.67 10.44
N LYS A 266 11.38 -7.09 9.68
CA LYS A 266 10.24 -6.31 10.19
C LYS A 266 8.95 -7.12 10.27
N VAL A 267 8.85 -8.19 9.48
CA VAL A 267 7.70 -9.11 9.46
C VAL A 267 8.20 -10.55 9.32
N ASN A 268 7.39 -11.51 9.75
CA ASN A 268 7.68 -12.92 9.53
C ASN A 268 7.48 -13.29 8.06
N PRO A 269 8.29 -14.20 7.49
CA PRO A 269 8.10 -14.69 6.13
C PRO A 269 6.75 -15.40 5.98
N ILE A 270 6.24 -15.38 4.74
CA ILE A 270 5.10 -16.18 4.28
C ILE A 270 5.63 -17.05 3.15
N ASP A 271 5.41 -18.35 3.26
CA ASP A 271 5.86 -19.31 2.24
C ASP A 271 5.06 -19.11 0.95
N SER A 272 5.75 -19.06 -0.19
CA SER A 272 5.12 -18.95 -1.49
C SER A 272 6.00 -19.57 -2.57
N PRO A 273 5.44 -20.38 -3.49
CA PRO A 273 6.19 -20.97 -4.60
C PRO A 273 6.60 -19.92 -5.65
N TYR A 274 6.15 -18.68 -5.50
CA TYR A 274 6.44 -17.57 -6.41
C TYR A 274 7.59 -16.69 -5.94
N ILE A 275 8.10 -16.91 -4.72
CA ILE A 275 9.32 -16.24 -4.25
C ILE A 275 10.51 -16.88 -4.96
N VAL A 276 11.34 -16.03 -5.56
CA VAL A 276 12.58 -16.50 -6.18
C VAL A 276 13.58 -16.80 -5.08
N ASP A 277 13.87 -18.08 -4.87
CA ASP A 277 14.85 -18.58 -3.92
C ASP A 277 15.86 -19.48 -4.63
N PHE A 278 17.15 -19.21 -4.42
CA PHE A 278 18.26 -19.93 -5.02
C PHE A 278 18.84 -21.01 -4.07
N ASP A 279 18.42 -21.04 -2.80
CA ASP A 279 18.95 -22.00 -1.82
C ASP A 279 18.32 -23.41 -1.97
N SER A 280 17.46 -23.65 -2.97
CA SER A 280 16.66 -24.88 -3.08
C SER A 280 17.15 -25.93 -4.07
N ASP A 281 18.38 -25.86 -4.59
CA ASP A 281 18.98 -26.95 -5.39
C ASP A 281 20.37 -27.36 -4.87
N ALA A 282 20.37 -27.88 -3.63
CA ALA A 282 21.31 -28.90 -3.19
C ALA A 282 20.57 -30.23 -3.02
N TYR A 283 20.10 -30.82 -4.12
CA TYR A 283 19.67 -32.22 -4.18
C TYR A 283 19.97 -32.85 -5.54
#